data_AF-A0A7Z9GZZ6-F1
#
_entry.id   AF-A0A7Z9GZZ6-F1
#
_cell.length_a   1.000
_cell.length_b   1.000
_cell.length_c   1.000
_cell.angle_alpha   90.00
_cell.angle_beta   90.00
_cell.angle_gamma   90.00
#
_symmetry.space_group_name_H-M   'P 1'
#
loop_
_entity.id
_entity.type
_entity.pdbx_description
1 polymer ?
#
loop_
_entity_poly.entity_id
_entity_poly.type
_entity_poly.pdbx_seq_one_letter_code
_entity_poly.pdbx_strand_id
1 'polypeptide(L)'
;MSVVTPIKLAWYHRIVLLLISFSLLGLFGLAATLQPDERGYGTHEQFGLSPCWFVEHWNMRCPSCGMTTSWAHLTRGEIWDSLRANSGGTALAVLALWLSWALLASALRGYWIGKLPGSRADVVIALTVGMVICVDWIIRLL
;
A
#
# COMPACT_ATOMS: atom_id res chain seq x y z
N MET A 1 -24.03 -19.94 15.19
CA MET A 1 -22.95 -18.95 15.40
C MET A 1 -21.71 -19.71 15.85
N SER A 2 -20.75 -19.95 14.95
CA SER A 2 -19.49 -20.60 15.33
C SER A 2 -18.68 -19.65 16.21
N VAL A 3 -18.46 -20.01 17.48
CA VAL A 3 -17.57 -19.28 18.38
C VAL A 3 -16.17 -19.35 17.78
N VAL A 4 -15.69 -18.25 17.22
CA VAL A 4 -14.31 -18.16 16.71
C VAL A 4 -13.41 -18.15 17.93
N THR A 5 -12.78 -19.28 18.24
CA THR A 5 -11.79 -19.34 19.32
C THR A 5 -10.61 -18.44 18.96
N PRO A 6 -10.19 -17.53 19.86
CA PRO A 6 -9.07 -16.64 19.58
C PRO A 6 -7.79 -17.47 19.40
N ILE A 7 -7.16 -17.32 18.25
CA ILE A 7 -5.90 -18.00 17.93
C ILE A 7 -4.79 -17.33 18.73
N LYS A 8 -4.27 -18.02 19.75
CA LYS A 8 -3.15 -17.54 20.56
C LYS A 8 -1.86 -17.55 19.74
N LEU A 9 -1.11 -16.46 19.82
CA LEU A 9 0.14 -16.29 19.08
C LEU A 9 1.33 -16.67 19.95
N ALA A 10 2.17 -17.57 19.44
CA ALA A 10 3.49 -17.81 20.03
C ALA A 10 4.38 -16.55 19.93
N TRP A 11 5.38 -16.44 20.80
CA TRP A 11 6.24 -15.24 20.87
C TRP A 11 6.90 -14.89 19.53
N TYR A 12 7.34 -15.88 18.75
CA TYR A 12 7.98 -15.66 17.45
C TYR A 12 6.99 -15.10 16.42
N HIS A 13 5.73 -15.56 16.42
CA HIS A 13 4.68 -14.96 15.57
C HIS A 13 4.48 -13.49 15.92
N ARG A 14 4.47 -13.14 17.22
CA ARG A 14 4.33 -11.75 17.65
C ARG A 14 5.48 -10.88 17.14
N ILE A 15 6.71 -11.38 17.19
CA ILE A 15 7.88 -10.66 16.63
C ILE A 15 7.72 -10.46 15.13
N VAL A 16 7.35 -11.51 14.38
CA VAL A 16 7.13 -11.39 12.93
C VAL A 16 6.06 -10.34 12.61
N LEU A 17 4.94 -10.36 13.33
CA LEU A 17 3.87 -9.37 13.14
C LEU A 17 4.31 -7.95 13.48
N LEU A 18 5.12 -7.77 14.53
CA LEU A 18 5.71 -6.46 14.87
C LEU A 18 6.63 -5.98 13.76
N LEU A 19 7.52 -6.84 13.25
CA LEU A 19 8.43 -6.47 12.17
C LEU A 19 7.66 -6.03 10.93
N ILE A 20 6.67 -6.80 10.48
CA ILE A 20 5.85 -6.44 9.32
C ILE A 20 5.11 -5.12 9.58
N SER A 21 4.48 -4.98 10.75
CA SER A 21 3.79 -3.75 11.13
C SER A 21 4.71 -2.53 11.10
N PHE A 22 5.89 -2.62 11.72
CA PHE A 22 6.83 -1.50 11.78
C PHE A 22 7.44 -1.20 10.41
N SER A 23 7.68 -2.21 9.56
CA SER A 23 8.08 -1.97 8.17
C SER A 23 7.01 -1.18 7.41
N LEU A 24 5.73 -1.55 7.51
CA LEU A 24 4.64 -0.82 6.86
C LEU A 24 4.51 0.61 7.38
N LEU A 25 4.55 0.80 8.71
CA LEU A 25 4.53 2.15 9.31
C LEU A 25 5.77 2.97 8.92
N GLY A 26 6.92 2.32 8.78
CA GLY A 26 8.16 2.94 8.28
C GLY A 26 8.01 3.47 6.85
N LEU A 27 7.31 2.74 5.97
CA LEU A 27 7.00 3.22 4.62
C LEU A 27 6.10 4.47 4.66
N PHE A 28 5.11 4.53 5.56
CA PHE A 28 4.31 5.74 5.77
C PHE A 28 5.14 6.90 6.32
N GLY A 29 6.05 6.62 7.25
CA GLY A 29 7.00 7.60 7.76
C GLY A 29 7.86 8.19 6.65
N LEU A 30 8.40 7.32 5.78
CA LEU A 30 9.19 7.74 4.62
C LEU A 30 8.35 8.56 3.64
N ALA A 31 7.15 8.09 3.28
CA ALA A 31 6.25 8.81 2.39
C ALA A 31 5.85 10.20 2.93
N ALA A 32 5.70 10.35 4.25
CA ALA A 32 5.42 11.64 4.89
C ALA A 32 6.57 12.64 4.77
N THR A 33 7.82 12.16 4.63
CA THR A 33 8.99 13.04 4.42
C THR A 33 9.18 13.47 2.97
N LEU A 34 8.55 12.79 2.01
CA LEU A 34 8.66 13.11 0.58
C LEU A 34 7.74 14.25 0.19
N GLN A 35 8.21 15.11 -0.69
CA GLN A 35 7.33 16.10 -1.33
C GLN A 35 6.63 15.44 -2.52
N PRO A 36 5.30 15.38 -2.56
CA PRO A 36 4.59 14.87 -3.74
C PRO A 36 4.98 15.70 -4.97
N ASP A 37 5.26 15.02 -6.08
CA ASP A 37 5.67 15.70 -7.29
C ASP A 37 4.43 16.20 -8.05
N GLU A 38 4.45 17.46 -8.50
CA GLU A 38 3.33 18.10 -9.19
C GLU A 38 2.95 17.40 -10.50
N ARG A 39 3.87 16.64 -11.12
CA ARG A 39 3.58 15.80 -12.29
C ARG A 39 2.56 14.70 -11.97
N GLY A 40 2.35 14.38 -10.69
CA GLY A 40 1.56 13.25 -10.22
C GLY A 40 2.29 11.91 -10.34
N TYR A 41 3.61 11.94 -10.59
CA TYR A 41 4.54 10.80 -10.61
C TYR A 41 5.98 11.30 -10.43
N GLY A 42 6.92 10.40 -10.18
CA GLY A 42 8.34 10.75 -10.07
C GLY A 42 8.82 11.08 -8.66
N THR A 43 7.95 11.05 -7.64
CA THR A 43 8.38 11.26 -6.24
C THR A 43 9.45 10.25 -5.79
N HIS A 44 9.54 9.07 -6.43
CA HIS A 44 10.59 8.09 -6.16
C HIS A 44 11.99 8.57 -6.58
N GLU A 45 12.09 9.54 -7.50
CA GLU A 45 13.36 10.14 -7.95
C GLU A 45 14.08 10.87 -6.79
N GLN A 46 13.34 11.29 -5.74
CA GLN A 46 13.91 11.89 -4.52
C GLN A 46 14.81 10.91 -3.73
N PHE A 47 14.69 9.62 -3.98
CA PHE A 47 15.60 8.61 -3.44
C PHE A 47 16.91 8.47 -4.25
N GLY A 48 17.13 9.30 -5.27
CA GLY A 48 18.24 9.17 -6.22
C GLY A 48 18.02 8.05 -7.25
N LEU A 49 16.79 7.57 -7.40
CA LEU A 49 16.41 6.59 -8.41
C LEU A 49 16.25 7.26 -9.78
N SER A 50 16.50 6.50 -10.85
CA SER A 50 16.30 7.01 -12.20
C SER A 50 14.84 7.36 -12.49
N PRO A 51 14.57 8.27 -13.44
CA PRO A 51 13.22 8.48 -13.93
C PRO A 51 12.60 7.20 -14.50
N CYS A 52 11.27 7.22 -14.67
CA CYS A 52 10.56 6.09 -15.25
C CYS A 52 10.94 5.92 -16.73
N TRP A 53 11.51 4.77 -17.08
CA TRP A 53 11.92 4.46 -18.45
C TRP A 53 10.81 4.67 -19.50
N PHE A 54 9.56 4.28 -19.17
CA PHE A 54 8.40 4.44 -20.06
C PHE A 54 8.09 5.91 -20.34
N VAL A 55 8.26 6.78 -19.34
CA VAL A 55 8.04 8.22 -19.50
C VAL A 55 9.16 8.79 -20.38
N GLU A 56 10.42 8.43 -20.12
CA GLU A 56 11.56 8.93 -20.90
C GLU A 56 11.52 8.51 -22.38
N HIS A 57 11.11 7.27 -22.68
CA HIS A 57 11.23 6.72 -24.04
C HIS A 57 9.93 6.72 -24.83
N TRP A 58 8.79 6.66 -24.14
CA TRP A 58 7.47 6.56 -24.78
C TRP A 58 6.52 7.70 -24.38
N ASN A 59 6.95 8.62 -23.52
CA ASN A 59 6.11 9.69 -22.98
C ASN A 59 4.79 9.16 -22.37
N MET A 60 4.84 7.94 -21.82
CA MET A 60 3.69 7.25 -21.24
C MET A 60 4.02 6.79 -19.83
N ARG A 61 3.04 6.86 -18.93
CA ARG A 61 3.17 6.34 -17.57
C ARG A 61 3.07 4.81 -17.60
N CYS A 62 3.94 4.10 -16.88
CA CYS A 62 3.74 2.67 -16.62
C CYS A 62 2.65 2.45 -15.55
N PRO A 63 2.14 1.23 -15.34
CA PRO A 63 1.05 0.97 -14.37
C PRO A 63 1.36 1.38 -12.93
N SER A 64 2.64 1.35 -12.52
CA SER A 64 3.09 1.76 -11.18
C SER A 64 3.50 3.23 -11.08
N CYS A 65 3.53 3.96 -12.20
CA CYS A 65 3.94 5.35 -12.21
C CYS A 65 2.96 6.18 -11.35
N GLY A 66 3.49 6.94 -10.41
CA GLY A 66 2.67 7.71 -9.45
C GLY A 66 2.36 7.00 -8.13
N MET A 67 2.77 5.74 -7.92
CA MET A 67 2.52 5.06 -6.64
C MET A 67 3.16 5.76 -5.45
N THR A 68 4.46 6.08 -5.49
CA THR A 68 5.13 6.81 -4.39
C THR A 68 4.52 8.19 -4.18
N THR A 69 4.16 8.89 -5.26
CA THR A 69 3.46 10.18 -5.21
C THR A 69 2.10 10.05 -4.54
N SER A 70 1.34 8.99 -4.85
CA SER A 70 0.04 8.72 -4.22
C SER A 70 0.16 8.48 -2.72
N TRP A 71 1.22 7.81 -2.26
CA TRP A 71 1.47 7.58 -0.84
C TRP A 71 1.87 8.89 -0.13
N ALA A 72 2.69 9.72 -0.76
CA ALA A 72 3.08 11.02 -0.22
C ALA A 72 1.91 12.01 -0.10
N HIS A 73 0.95 11.98 -1.03
CA HIS A 73 -0.32 12.73 -0.89
C HIS A 73 -1.19 12.15 0.24
N LEU A 74 -1.31 10.81 0.31
CA LEU A 74 -2.19 10.18 1.30
C LEU A 74 -1.73 10.44 2.74
N THR A 75 -0.42 10.46 3.01
CA THR A 75 0.13 10.81 4.33
C THR A 75 -0.16 12.26 4.74
N ARG A 76 -0.48 13.13 3.77
CA ARG A 76 -0.88 14.52 3.97
C ARG A 76 -2.39 14.72 4.05
N GLY A 77 -3.17 13.65 3.89
CA GLY A 77 -4.64 13.72 3.85
C GLY A 77 -5.20 14.19 2.49
N GLU A 78 -4.35 14.29 1.46
CA GLU A 78 -4.72 14.74 0.11
C GLU A 78 -5.26 13.56 -0.70
N ILE A 79 -6.42 13.03 -0.30
CA ILE A 79 -6.98 11.78 -0.85
C ILE A 79 -7.24 11.89 -2.36
N TRP A 80 -7.74 13.03 -2.84
CA TRP A 80 -8.04 13.22 -4.25
C TRP A 80 -6.79 13.27 -5.12
N ASP A 81 -5.76 13.95 -4.67
CA ASP A 81 -4.49 14.02 -5.39
C ASP A 81 -3.74 12.69 -5.33
N SER A 82 -3.89 11.93 -4.24
CA SER A 82 -3.44 10.54 -4.16
C SER A 82 -4.08 9.68 -5.26
N LEU A 83 -5.41 9.71 -5.38
CA LEU A 83 -6.15 8.95 -6.38
C LEU A 83 -5.79 9.37 -7.82
N ARG A 84 -5.64 10.67 -8.06
CA ARG A 84 -5.18 11.21 -9.36
C ARG A 84 -3.76 10.77 -9.68
N ALA A 85 -2.86 10.72 -8.70
CA ALA A 85 -1.50 10.26 -8.91
C ALA A 85 -1.45 8.78 -9.30
N ASN A 86 -2.09 7.89 -8.52
CA ASN A 86 -2.25 6.47 -8.85
C ASN A 86 -3.30 5.82 -7.93
N SER A 87 -4.46 5.45 -8.47
CA SER A 87 -5.57 4.92 -7.66
C SER A 87 -5.27 3.54 -7.06
N GLY A 88 -4.52 2.70 -7.78
CA GLY A 88 -4.03 1.42 -7.27
C GLY A 88 -3.01 1.60 -6.14
N GLY A 89 -2.14 2.61 -6.25
CA GLY A 89 -1.23 3.05 -5.20
C GLY A 89 -1.96 3.51 -3.94
N THR A 90 -3.03 4.30 -4.11
CA THR A 90 -3.91 4.70 -2.99
C THR A 90 -4.56 3.50 -2.34
N ALA A 91 -5.12 2.57 -3.11
CA ALA A 91 -5.75 1.35 -2.57
C ALA A 91 -4.75 0.51 -1.77
N LEU A 92 -3.53 0.34 -2.29
CA LEU A 92 -2.43 -0.33 -1.59
C LEU A 92 -2.03 0.38 -0.30
N ALA A 93 -1.95 1.71 -0.31
CA ALA A 93 -1.66 2.48 0.89
C ALA A 93 -2.75 2.30 1.95
N VAL A 94 -4.04 2.43 1.59
CA VAL A 94 -5.14 2.21 2.54
C VAL A 94 -5.10 0.80 3.14
N LEU A 95 -4.84 -0.22 2.31
CA LEU A 95 -4.70 -1.59 2.78
C LEU A 95 -3.48 -1.74 3.71
N ALA A 96 -2.33 -1.17 3.35
CA ALA A 96 -1.12 -1.20 4.16
C ALA A 96 -1.28 -0.50 5.51
N LEU A 97 -2.00 0.62 5.55
CA LEU A 97 -2.32 1.34 6.78
C LEU A 97 -3.23 0.51 7.69
N TRP A 98 -4.28 -0.08 7.12
CA TRP A 98 -5.17 -0.96 7.89
C TRP A 98 -4.43 -2.19 8.43
N LEU A 99 -3.63 -2.85 7.58
CA LEU A 99 -2.86 -4.02 7.95
C LEU A 99 -1.83 -3.70 9.04
N SER A 100 -1.11 -2.59 8.95
CA SER A 100 -0.10 -2.24 9.95
C SER A 100 -0.70 -2.16 11.36
N TRP A 101 -1.82 -1.45 11.53
CA TRP A 101 -2.50 -1.36 12.82
C TRP A 101 -3.14 -2.68 13.27
N ALA A 102 -3.72 -3.46 12.35
CA ALA A 102 -4.29 -4.77 12.69
C ALA A 102 -3.23 -5.77 13.17
N LEU A 103 -2.06 -5.79 12.51
CA LEU A 103 -0.93 -6.63 12.88
C LEU A 103 -0.29 -6.17 14.20
N LEU A 104 -0.11 -4.86 14.39
CA LEU A 104 0.37 -4.29 15.66
C LEU A 104 -0.54 -4.70 16.82
N ALA A 105 -1.85 -4.49 16.66
CA ALA A 105 -2.82 -4.83 17.69
C ALA A 105 -2.81 -6.34 17.99
N SER A 106 -2.70 -7.20 16.97
CA SER A 106 -2.65 -8.66 17.14
C SER A 106 -1.39 -9.08 17.89
N ALA A 107 -0.24 -8.48 17.55
CA ALA A 107 1.03 -8.74 18.21
C ALA A 107 1.03 -8.28 19.67
N LEU A 108 0.51 -7.09 19.97
CA LEU A 108 0.45 -6.56 21.32
C LEU A 108 -0.50 -7.38 22.22
N ARG A 109 -1.67 -7.76 21.69
CA ARG A 109 -2.66 -8.54 22.43
C ARG A 109 -2.33 -10.02 22.58
N GLY A 110 -1.45 -10.55 21.74
CA GLY A 110 -1.03 -11.96 21.77
C GLY A 110 -2.06 -12.93 21.20
N TYR A 111 -3.08 -12.43 20.51
CA TYR A 111 -4.06 -13.22 19.77
C TYR A 111 -4.33 -12.58 18.42
N TRP A 112 -4.65 -13.41 17.43
CA TRP A 112 -5.03 -12.93 16.10
C TRP A 112 -6.36 -12.16 16.17
N ILE A 113 -6.37 -10.92 15.67
CA ILE A 113 -7.59 -10.10 15.61
C ILE A 113 -8.20 -10.24 14.21
N GLY A 114 -9.49 -10.60 14.17
CA GLY A 114 -10.23 -10.80 12.93
C GLY A 114 -10.18 -12.23 12.41
N LYS A 115 -10.62 -12.44 11.17
CA LYS A 115 -10.50 -13.73 10.50
C LYS A 115 -9.15 -13.76 9.78
N LEU A 116 -8.44 -14.88 9.83
CA LEU A 116 -7.38 -15.10 8.85
C LEU A 116 -8.04 -15.05 7.47
N PRO A 117 -7.57 -14.20 6.54
CA PRO A 117 -8.00 -14.32 5.18
C PRO A 117 -7.67 -15.75 4.73
N GLY A 118 -8.68 -16.46 4.22
CA GLY A 118 -8.42 -17.72 3.54
C GLY A 118 -7.73 -17.42 2.22
N SER A 119 -7.07 -18.42 1.63
CA SER A 119 -6.41 -18.30 0.32
C SER A 119 -7.29 -17.66 -0.75
N ARG A 120 -8.62 -17.88 -0.70
CA ARG A 120 -9.60 -17.23 -1.58
C ARG A 120 -9.69 -15.72 -1.37
N ALA A 121 -9.71 -15.24 -0.12
CA ALA A 121 -9.79 -13.82 0.18
C ALA A 121 -8.50 -13.10 -0.24
N ASP A 122 -7.33 -13.71 0.00
CA ASP A 122 -6.05 -13.15 -0.43
C ASP A 122 -5.99 -12.99 -1.96
N VAL A 123 -6.42 -14.03 -2.70
CA VAL A 123 -6.51 -13.98 -4.16
C VAL A 123 -7.50 -12.90 -4.63
N VAL A 124 -8.68 -12.81 -4.02
CA VAL A 124 -9.68 -11.78 -4.39
C VAL A 124 -9.14 -10.37 -4.15
N ILE A 125 -8.48 -10.12 -3.00
CA ILE A 125 -7.87 -8.81 -2.70
C ILE A 125 -6.79 -8.50 -3.73
N ALA A 126 -5.87 -9.44 -4.00
CA ALA A 126 -4.79 -9.26 -4.96
C ALA A 126 -5.32 -8.98 -6.38
N LEU A 127 -6.31 -9.75 -6.83
CA LEU A 127 -6.96 -9.55 -8.14
C LEU A 127 -7.69 -8.21 -8.20
N THR A 128 -8.37 -7.80 -7.13
CA THR A 128 -9.08 -6.52 -7.08
C THR A 128 -8.10 -5.35 -7.18
N VAL A 129 -7.02 -5.35 -6.40
CA VAL A 129 -5.99 -4.31 -6.46
C VAL A 129 -5.30 -4.31 -7.82
N GLY A 130 -4.95 -5.49 -8.35
CA GLY A 130 -4.37 -5.62 -9.68
C GLY A 130 -5.29 -5.09 -10.77
N MET A 131 -6.60 -5.38 -10.68
CA MET A 131 -7.60 -4.86 -11.61
C MET A 131 -7.70 -3.34 -11.54
N VAL A 132 -7.71 -2.75 -10.33
CA VAL A 132 -7.71 -1.28 -10.16
C VAL A 132 -6.48 -0.66 -10.83
N ILE A 133 -5.28 -1.23 -10.63
CA ILE A 133 -4.05 -0.76 -11.27
C ILE A 133 -4.16 -0.83 -12.81
N CYS A 134 -4.62 -1.96 -13.34
CA CYS A 134 -4.75 -2.14 -14.79
C CYS A 134 -5.80 -1.22 -15.40
N VAL A 135 -6.96 -1.06 -14.75
CA VAL A 135 -8.05 -0.21 -15.25
C VAL A 135 -7.65 1.27 -15.21
N ASP A 136 -7.08 1.75 -14.09
CA ASP A 136 -6.55 3.12 -13.98
C ASP A 136 -5.49 3.40 -15.05
N TRP A 137 -4.59 2.44 -15.27
CA TRP A 137 -3.58 2.58 -16.31
C TRP A 137 -4.19 2.64 -17.72
N ILE A 138 -5.12 1.74 -18.06
CA ILE A 138 -5.81 1.77 -19.37
C ILE A 138 -6.54 3.09 -19.56
N ILE A 139 -7.24 3.60 -18.54
CA ILE A 139 -7.95 4.88 -18.61
C ILE A 139 -6.99 6.03 -18.89
N ARG A 140 -5.76 6.01 -18.37
CA ARG A 140 -4.74 7.04 -18.64
C ARG A 140 -4.11 6.95 -20.03
N LEU A 141 -4.25 5.81 -20.71
CA LEU A 141 -3.76 5.61 -22.07
C LEU A 141 -4.76 6.06 -23.14
N LEU A 142 -6.05 6.11 -22.79
CA LEU A 142 -7.15 6.54 -23.67
C LEU A 142 -7.30 8.07 -23.63
#